data_AF-A0A6B1EVT9-F1
#
_entry.id   AF-A0A6B1EVT9-F1
#
_cell.length_a   1.000
_cell.length_b   1.000
_cell.length_c   1.000
_cell.angle_alpha   90.00
_cell.angle_beta   90.00
_cell.angle_gamma   90.00
#
_symmetry.space_group_name_H-M   'P 1'
#
loop_
_entity.id
_entity.type
_entity.pdbx_description
1 polymer ?
#
loop_
_entity_poly.entity_id
_entity_poly.type
_entity_poly.pdbx_seq_one_letter_code
_entity_poly.pdbx_strand_id
1 'polypeptide(L)'
;MAQVCVVLLIAPYLAAYTVHTGCSGTRFSADAASSTMQLLTHNHIFSGQGLSGQLVMSQLPVLGWVFLSTFVALFVPNIPFTKALQIVGILVIYSLSAGAVGVWGAYTFRDALFGAEFATLLWCGLIGGAFLLNPLERYVDNLQPFIAPVLHLNPLIAVCGIFEGMDIFRKPVLYELTPVTSYDYRYPNPWYLIGMWQLAIGGCCFLGAWRMYGSRRSIA
;
A
#
# COMPACT_ATOMS: atom_id res chain seq x y z
N MET A 1 10.20 -9.33 -6.97
CA MET A 1 9.28 -8.47 -7.77
C MET A 1 7.84 -8.94 -7.71
N ALA A 2 7.52 -10.18 -8.11
CA ALA A 2 6.13 -10.69 -8.09
C ALA A 2 5.42 -10.55 -6.73
N GLN A 3 6.13 -10.77 -5.61
CA GLN A 3 5.60 -10.57 -4.26
C GLN A 3 5.03 -9.16 -4.04
N VAL A 4 5.70 -8.12 -4.54
CA VAL A 4 5.24 -6.72 -4.40
C VAL A 4 3.91 -6.53 -5.13
N CYS A 5 3.82 -6.99 -6.38
CA CYS A 5 2.59 -6.88 -7.17
C CYS A 5 1.41 -7.62 -6.52
N VAL A 6 1.66 -8.82 -5.98
CA VAL A 6 0.63 -9.60 -5.28
C VAL A 6 0.14 -8.86 -4.03
N VAL A 7 1.05 -8.33 -3.22
CA VAL A 7 0.69 -7.56 -2.01
C VAL A 7 -0.12 -6.32 -2.39
N LEU A 8 0.33 -5.53 -3.36
CA LEU A 8 -0.32 -4.29 -3.76
C LEU A 8 -1.71 -4.50 -4.39
N LEU A 9 -2.01 -5.70 -4.90
CA LEU A 9 -3.30 -6.04 -5.52
C LEU A 9 -4.27 -6.69 -4.53
N ILE A 10 -3.79 -7.62 -3.68
CA ILE A 10 -4.65 -8.40 -2.78
C ILE A 10 -4.95 -7.66 -1.48
N ALA A 11 -3.97 -6.96 -0.90
CA ALA A 11 -4.13 -6.22 0.35
C ALA A 11 -5.29 -5.20 0.35
N PRO A 12 -5.43 -4.33 -0.68
CA PRO A 12 -6.53 -3.35 -0.71
C PRO A 12 -7.89 -4.04 -0.84
N TYR A 13 -7.98 -5.12 -1.62
CA TYR A 13 -9.22 -5.87 -1.82
C TYR A 13 -9.73 -6.50 -0.52
N LEU A 14 -8.86 -7.20 0.21
CA LEU A 14 -9.23 -7.82 1.48
C LEU A 14 -9.64 -6.78 2.54
N ALA A 15 -8.93 -5.65 2.59
CA ALA A 15 -9.24 -4.58 3.53
C ALA A 15 -10.57 -3.87 3.19
N ALA A 16 -10.80 -3.60 1.91
CA ALA A 16 -12.06 -3.02 1.43
C ALA A 16 -13.26 -3.94 1.71
N TYR A 17 -13.11 -5.24 1.44
CA TYR A 17 -14.16 -6.24 1.63
C TYR A 17 -14.54 -6.44 3.10
N THR A 18 -13.55 -6.52 4.00
CA THR A 18 -13.79 -6.69 5.45
C THR A 18 -14.52 -5.50 6.07
N VAL A 19 -14.22 -4.28 5.64
CA VAL A 19 -14.92 -3.08 6.11
C VAL A 19 -16.34 -3.01 5.54
N HIS A 20 -16.53 -3.35 4.27
CA HIS A 20 -17.86 -3.34 3.66
C HIS A 20 -18.80 -4.37 4.33
N THR A 21 -18.32 -5.59 4.55
CA THR A 21 -19.09 -6.65 5.24
C THR A 21 -19.34 -6.32 6.70
N GLY A 22 -18.37 -5.71 7.40
CA GLY A 22 -18.52 -5.21 8.76
C GLY A 22 -19.62 -4.13 8.89
N CYS A 23 -19.69 -3.18 7.95
CA CYS A 23 -20.75 -2.16 7.92
C CYS A 23 -22.14 -2.73 7.57
N SER A 24 -22.22 -3.74 6.70
CA SER A 24 -23.48 -4.40 6.34
C SER A 24 -24.00 -5.31 7.46
N GLY A 25 -23.10 -6.00 8.19
CA GLY A 25 -23.46 -6.87 9.32
C GLY A 25 -24.05 -6.12 10.51
N THR A 26 -23.61 -4.88 10.76
CA THR A 26 -24.18 -4.04 11.82
C THR A 26 -25.60 -3.55 11.53
N ARG A 27 -26.07 -3.60 10.28
CA ARG A 27 -27.47 -3.26 9.94
C ARG A 27 -28.44 -4.41 10.17
N PHE A 28 -27.98 -5.66 10.08
CA PHE A 28 -28.83 -6.84 10.27
C PHE A 28 -28.85 -7.34 11.72
N SER A 29 -27.79 -7.09 12.50
CA SER A 29 -27.75 -7.46 13.93
C SER A 29 -28.31 -6.39 14.88
N ALA A 30 -28.72 -5.23 14.36
CA ALA A 30 -29.35 -4.17 15.16
C ALA A 30 -30.75 -4.57 15.68
N ASP A 31 -31.40 -5.56 15.06
CA ASP A 31 -32.72 -6.04 15.49
C ASP A 31 -32.65 -7.15 16.56
N ALA A 32 -31.45 -7.63 16.93
CA ALA A 32 -31.29 -8.79 17.83
C ALA A 32 -30.41 -8.55 19.07
N ALA A 33 -29.64 -7.45 19.13
CA ALA A 33 -28.74 -7.18 20.26
C ALA A 33 -29.32 -6.09 21.16
N SER A 34 -29.65 -6.49 22.39
CA SER A 34 -30.26 -5.67 23.43
C SER A 34 -29.58 -4.33 23.69
N SER A 35 -30.42 -3.39 24.11
CA SER A 35 -30.22 -2.00 24.54
C SER A 35 -29.08 -1.69 25.52
N THR A 36 -28.22 -2.65 25.86
CA THR A 36 -27.10 -2.49 26.81
C THR A 36 -25.76 -2.26 26.12
N MET A 37 -25.62 -2.60 24.81
CA MET A 37 -24.36 -2.45 24.07
C MET A 37 -24.23 -1.12 23.29
N GLN A 38 -25.34 -0.40 23.09
CA GLN A 38 -25.37 0.90 22.43
C GLN A 38 -24.78 2.05 23.28
N LEU A 39 -24.66 1.86 24.61
CA LEU A 39 -24.19 2.93 25.50
C LEU A 39 -22.64 3.00 25.61
N LEU A 40 -21.91 1.95 25.25
CA LEU A 40 -20.44 1.91 25.34
C LEU A 40 -19.73 2.28 24.03
N THR A 41 -20.49 2.54 22.96
CA THR A 41 -19.98 2.79 21.61
C THR A 41 -19.88 4.27 21.24
N HIS A 42 -20.01 5.18 22.21
CA HIS A 42 -20.03 6.64 21.98
C HIS A 42 -18.65 7.32 22.06
N ASN A 43 -17.55 6.55 22.11
CA ASN A 43 -16.21 7.12 22.15
C ASN A 43 -15.53 7.02 20.78
N HIS A 44 -15.27 8.17 20.14
CA HIS A 44 -14.48 8.30 18.90
C HIS A 44 -13.13 7.57 18.96
N ILE A 45 -12.54 7.41 20.15
CA ILE A 45 -11.28 6.70 20.39
C ILE A 45 -11.42 5.18 20.21
N PHE A 46 -12.54 4.58 20.62
CA PHE A 46 -12.83 3.16 20.41
C PHE A 46 -13.20 2.85 18.95
N SER A 47 -13.68 3.85 18.20
CA SER A 47 -14.01 3.70 16.78
C SER A 47 -12.77 3.43 15.91
N GLY A 48 -11.64 4.06 16.22
CA GLY A 48 -10.37 3.85 15.51
C GLY A 48 -9.71 2.52 15.83
N GLN A 49 -9.85 2.03 17.06
CA GLN A 49 -9.36 0.70 17.47
C GLN A 49 -10.08 -0.43 16.72
N GLY A 50 -11.39 -0.28 16.48
CA GLY A 50 -12.14 -1.23 15.64
C GLY A 50 -11.64 -1.25 14.20
N LEU A 51 -11.42 -0.07 13.61
CA LEU A 51 -10.94 0.07 12.24
C LEU A 51 -9.51 -0.46 12.07
N SER A 52 -8.62 -0.16 13.00
CA SER A 52 -7.24 -0.69 12.98
C SER A 52 -7.22 -2.20 13.18
N GLY A 53 -8.06 -2.74 14.08
CA GLY A 53 -8.23 -4.18 14.27
C GLY A 53 -8.70 -4.88 13.00
N GLN A 54 -9.71 -4.33 12.31
CA GLN A 54 -10.19 -4.86 11.03
C GLN A 54 -9.11 -4.82 9.95
N LEU A 55 -8.37 -3.71 9.83
CA LEU A 55 -7.27 -3.58 8.89
C LEU A 55 -6.21 -4.66 9.15
N VAL A 56 -5.72 -4.81 10.38
CA VAL A 56 -4.69 -5.80 10.71
C VAL A 56 -5.17 -7.23 10.47
N MET A 57 -6.39 -7.57 10.90
CA MET A 57 -6.95 -8.91 10.71
C MET A 57 -7.13 -9.25 9.22
N SER A 58 -7.53 -8.28 8.39
CA SER A 58 -7.66 -8.47 6.95
C SER A 58 -6.34 -8.80 6.24
N GLN A 59 -5.20 -8.41 6.82
CA GLN A 59 -3.87 -8.64 6.23
C GLN A 59 -3.24 -9.96 6.63
N LEU A 60 -3.76 -10.68 7.64
CA LEU A 60 -3.21 -11.99 8.05
C LEU A 60 -2.95 -12.99 6.91
N PRO A 61 -3.88 -13.22 5.95
CA PRO A 61 -3.61 -14.14 4.83
C PRO A 61 -2.50 -13.62 3.90
N VAL A 62 -2.42 -12.30 3.69
CA VAL A 62 -1.35 -11.67 2.89
C VAL A 62 0.00 -11.83 3.58
N LEU A 63 0.04 -11.61 4.89
CA LEU A 63 1.24 -11.80 5.70
C LEU A 63 1.70 -13.26 5.68
N GLY A 64 0.78 -14.22 5.83
CA GLY A 64 1.08 -15.65 5.70
C GLY A 64 1.73 -15.99 4.35
N TRP A 65 1.19 -15.42 3.26
CA TRP A 65 1.77 -15.56 1.93
C TRP A 65 3.16 -14.89 1.82
N VAL A 66 3.34 -13.69 2.38
CA VAL A 66 4.63 -12.98 2.38
C VAL A 66 5.69 -13.78 3.12
N PHE A 67 5.37 -14.34 4.29
CA PHE A 67 6.28 -15.20 5.04
C PHE A 67 6.62 -16.46 4.27
N LEU A 68 5.63 -17.16 3.71
CA LEU A 68 5.85 -18.38 2.95
C LEU A 68 6.71 -18.13 1.70
N SER A 69 6.37 -17.11 0.91
CA SER A 69 7.10 -16.79 -0.32
C SER A 69 8.52 -16.29 -0.04
N THR A 70 8.73 -15.53 1.05
CA THR A 70 10.07 -15.09 1.44
C THR A 70 10.90 -16.22 2.04
N PHE A 71 10.26 -17.15 2.76
CA PHE A 71 10.90 -18.37 3.23
C PHE A 71 11.40 -19.23 2.05
N VAL A 72 10.57 -19.45 1.02
CA VAL A 72 11.02 -20.12 -0.21
C VAL A 72 12.20 -19.37 -0.85
N ALA A 73 12.19 -18.03 -0.83
CA ALA A 73 13.27 -17.21 -1.35
C ALA A 73 14.58 -17.31 -0.52
N LEU A 74 14.53 -17.72 0.74
CA LEU A 74 15.76 -18.00 1.52
C LEU A 74 16.48 -19.25 1.00
N PHE A 75 15.75 -20.28 0.57
CA PHE A 75 16.34 -21.57 0.19
C PHE A 75 16.62 -21.70 -1.30
N VAL A 76 15.72 -21.21 -2.16
CA VAL A 76 15.81 -21.44 -3.61
C VAL A 76 16.91 -20.57 -4.25
N PRO A 77 16.84 -19.23 -4.17
CA PRO A 77 17.91 -18.35 -4.65
C PRO A 77 19.00 -18.06 -3.59
N ASN A 78 18.95 -18.69 -2.41
CA ASN A 78 19.94 -18.56 -1.32
C ASN A 78 20.20 -17.10 -0.90
N ILE A 79 19.12 -16.36 -0.67
CA ILE A 79 19.20 -14.94 -0.29
C ILE A 79 19.68 -14.82 1.16
N PRO A 80 20.60 -13.88 1.48
CA PRO A 80 21.04 -13.66 2.85
C PRO A 80 19.87 -13.27 3.76
N PHE A 81 19.88 -13.82 4.98
CA PHE A 81 18.82 -13.63 5.97
C PHE A 81 18.50 -12.16 6.26
N THR A 82 19.52 -11.30 6.30
CA THR A 82 19.37 -9.85 6.52
C THR A 82 18.50 -9.19 5.44
N LYS A 83 18.70 -9.56 4.17
CA LYS A 83 17.91 -9.04 3.04
C LYS A 83 16.50 -9.61 3.05
N ALA A 84 16.33 -10.89 3.39
CA ALA A 84 15.01 -11.48 3.56
C ALA A 84 14.18 -10.76 4.65
N LEU A 85 14.79 -10.44 5.78
CA LEU A 85 14.12 -9.68 6.85
C LEU A 85 13.72 -8.28 6.38
N GLN A 86 14.59 -7.59 5.62
CA GLN A 86 14.26 -6.28 5.01
C GLN A 86 13.09 -6.38 4.03
N ILE A 87 13.02 -7.44 3.23
CA ILE A 87 11.92 -7.70 2.29
C ILE A 87 10.61 -7.95 3.04
N VAL A 88 10.63 -8.76 4.09
CA VAL A 88 9.43 -8.95 4.93
C VAL A 88 8.98 -7.61 5.51
N GLY A 89 9.91 -6.83 6.07
CA GLY A 89 9.59 -5.52 6.65
C GLY A 89 8.93 -4.57 5.65
N ILE A 90 9.47 -4.44 4.45
CA ILE A 90 8.90 -3.54 3.43
C ILE A 90 7.55 -4.06 2.91
N LEU A 91 7.39 -5.38 2.73
CA LEU A 91 6.12 -5.97 2.28
C LEU A 91 5.01 -5.86 3.32
N VAL A 92 5.35 -5.93 4.62
CA VAL A 92 4.41 -5.65 5.71
C VAL A 92 3.91 -4.20 5.60
N ILE A 93 4.83 -3.24 5.44
CA ILE A 93 4.47 -1.82 5.26
C ILE A 93 3.54 -1.65 4.06
N TYR A 94 3.85 -2.29 2.93
CA TYR A 94 3.03 -2.20 1.71
C TYR A 94 1.65 -2.81 1.88
N SER A 95 1.54 -3.94 2.60
CA SER A 95 0.24 -4.57 2.88
C SER A 95 -0.66 -3.65 3.70
N LEU A 96 -0.10 -3.00 4.73
CA LEU A 96 -0.84 -2.09 5.60
C LEU A 96 -1.19 -0.78 4.88
N SER A 97 -0.26 -0.21 4.10
CA SER A 97 -0.52 1.02 3.35
C SER A 97 -1.56 0.79 2.25
N ALA A 98 -1.41 -0.26 1.44
CA ALA A 98 -2.36 -0.59 0.39
C ALA A 98 -3.73 -0.96 0.97
N GLY A 99 -3.76 -1.72 2.07
CA GLY A 99 -5.00 -2.00 2.81
C GLY A 99 -5.70 -0.71 3.26
N ALA A 100 -4.96 0.25 3.83
CA ALA A 100 -5.53 1.53 4.28
C ALA A 100 -6.11 2.35 3.11
N VAL A 101 -5.45 2.36 1.95
CA VAL A 101 -5.98 2.99 0.72
C VAL A 101 -7.27 2.30 0.28
N GLY A 102 -7.31 0.97 0.28
CA GLY A 102 -8.52 0.20 -0.07
C GLY A 102 -9.70 0.49 0.86
N VAL A 103 -9.45 0.56 2.17
CA VAL A 103 -10.46 0.93 3.18
C VAL A 103 -10.99 2.35 2.93
N TRP A 104 -10.10 3.30 2.70
CA TRP A 104 -10.50 4.67 2.40
C TRP A 104 -11.31 4.77 1.10
N GLY A 105 -10.89 4.05 0.06
CA GLY A 105 -11.62 3.92 -1.19
C GLY A 105 -13.02 3.34 -0.98
N ALA A 106 -13.15 2.26 -0.21
CA ALA A 106 -14.44 1.65 0.11
C ALA A 106 -15.40 2.62 0.82
N TYR A 107 -14.90 3.45 1.74
CA TYR A 107 -15.72 4.49 2.36
C TYR A 107 -16.11 5.61 1.39
N THR A 108 -15.19 6.02 0.51
CA THR A 108 -15.37 7.14 -0.42
C THR A 108 -16.35 6.79 -1.53
N PHE A 109 -16.14 5.65 -2.19
CA PHE A 109 -16.98 5.19 -3.31
C PHE A 109 -18.21 4.40 -2.88
N ARG A 110 -18.29 4.01 -1.60
CA ARG A 110 -19.34 3.14 -1.03
C ARG A 110 -19.41 1.76 -1.70
N ASP A 111 -18.31 1.35 -2.31
CA ASP A 111 -18.17 0.07 -3.00
C ASP A 111 -16.76 -0.45 -2.76
N ALA A 112 -16.65 -1.70 -2.33
CA ALA A 112 -15.38 -2.34 -2.03
C ALA A 112 -14.55 -2.61 -3.29
N LEU A 113 -15.21 -2.94 -4.41
CA LEU A 113 -14.53 -3.25 -5.66
C LEU A 113 -13.90 -1.98 -6.25
N PHE A 114 -14.67 -0.90 -6.37
CA PHE A 114 -14.15 0.40 -6.81
C PHE A 114 -13.05 0.94 -5.90
N GLY A 115 -13.17 0.75 -4.58
CA GLY A 115 -12.12 1.13 -3.63
C GLY A 115 -10.80 0.37 -3.86
N ALA A 116 -10.88 -0.93 -4.14
CA ALA A 116 -9.72 -1.76 -4.41
C ALA A 116 -9.09 -1.46 -5.79
N GLU A 117 -9.91 -1.25 -6.81
CA GLU A 117 -9.45 -0.83 -8.14
C GLU A 117 -8.75 0.53 -8.09
N PHE A 118 -9.31 1.49 -7.37
CA PHE A 118 -8.68 2.80 -7.16
C PHE A 118 -7.30 2.66 -6.50
N ALA A 119 -7.17 1.82 -5.47
CA ALA A 119 -5.89 1.54 -4.82
C ALA A 119 -4.88 0.91 -5.80
N THR A 120 -5.35 0.00 -6.66
CA THR A 120 -4.53 -0.65 -7.68
C THR A 120 -4.05 0.38 -8.71
N LEU A 121 -4.93 1.24 -9.21
CA LEU A 121 -4.59 2.31 -10.14
C LEU A 121 -3.58 3.31 -9.55
N LEU A 122 -3.73 3.65 -8.27
CA LEU A 122 -2.77 4.50 -7.55
C LEU A 122 -1.37 3.87 -7.56
N TRP A 123 -1.25 2.59 -7.22
CA TRP A 123 0.04 1.90 -7.25
C TRP A 123 0.59 1.71 -8.67
N CYS A 124 -0.25 1.43 -9.65
CA CYS A 124 0.13 1.43 -11.06
C CYS A 124 0.68 2.79 -11.49
N GLY A 125 0.08 3.90 -11.03
CA GLY A 125 0.56 5.25 -11.27
C GLY A 125 1.94 5.52 -10.64
N LEU A 126 2.16 5.09 -9.39
CA LEU A 126 3.46 5.28 -8.73
C LEU A 126 4.57 4.42 -9.33
N ILE A 127 4.24 3.18 -9.73
CA ILE A 127 5.18 2.30 -10.43
C ILE A 127 5.48 2.84 -11.83
N GLY A 128 4.42 3.24 -12.55
CA GLY A 128 4.47 3.79 -13.90
C GLY A 128 5.06 5.20 -13.98
N GLY A 129 5.14 5.92 -12.86
CA GLY A 129 5.59 7.31 -12.80
C GLY A 129 6.97 7.54 -13.40
N ALA A 130 7.88 6.57 -13.28
CA ALA A 130 9.20 6.65 -13.90
C ALA A 130 9.14 6.69 -15.44
N PHE A 131 8.14 6.06 -16.04
CA PHE A 131 7.90 6.09 -17.49
C PHE A 131 7.18 7.38 -17.93
N LEU A 132 6.34 7.95 -17.06
CA LEU A 132 5.65 9.22 -17.32
C LEU A 132 6.60 10.43 -17.36
N LEU A 133 7.84 10.29 -16.88
CA LEU A 133 8.87 11.31 -17.03
C LEU A 133 9.33 11.48 -18.48
N ASN A 134 9.27 10.43 -19.31
CA ASN A 134 9.71 10.46 -20.71
C ASN A 134 8.96 11.50 -21.56
N PRO A 135 7.61 11.50 -21.62
CA PRO A 135 6.88 12.54 -22.35
C PRO A 135 7.05 13.94 -21.74
N LEU A 136 7.42 14.04 -20.45
CA LEU A 136 7.60 15.32 -19.75
C LEU A 136 8.88 16.05 -20.19
N GLU A 137 9.88 15.33 -20.71
CA GLU A 137 11.13 15.90 -21.24
C GLU A 137 10.87 16.90 -22.38
N ARG A 138 9.75 16.75 -23.09
CA ARG A 138 9.35 17.69 -24.15
C ARG A 138 8.92 19.05 -23.65
N TYR A 139 8.61 19.18 -22.36
CA TYR A 139 8.03 20.39 -21.76
C TYR A 139 8.91 21.01 -20.68
N VAL A 140 9.90 20.28 -20.17
CA VAL A 140 10.74 20.70 -19.05
C VAL A 140 12.20 20.47 -19.40
N ASP A 141 12.98 21.55 -19.47
CA ASP A 141 14.39 21.52 -19.87
C ASP A 141 15.29 20.72 -18.91
N ASN A 142 14.89 20.59 -17.63
CA ASN A 142 15.65 19.84 -16.63
C ASN A 142 14.74 18.97 -15.75
N LEU A 143 14.76 17.66 -15.99
CA LEU A 143 14.01 16.65 -15.25
C LEU A 143 14.67 16.18 -13.95
N GLN A 144 15.94 16.52 -13.71
CA GLN A 144 16.72 16.11 -12.54
C GLN A 144 15.96 16.24 -11.19
N PRO A 145 15.27 17.36 -10.87
CA PRO A 145 14.59 17.50 -9.59
C PRO A 145 13.37 16.58 -9.44
N PHE A 146 12.79 16.09 -10.53
CA PHE A 146 11.60 15.23 -10.51
C PHE A 146 11.93 13.74 -10.41
N ILE A 147 13.13 13.34 -10.83
CA ILE A 147 13.56 11.95 -10.83
C ILE A 147 13.58 11.40 -9.39
N ALA A 148 14.25 12.07 -8.45
CA ALA A 148 14.37 11.58 -7.08
C ALA A 148 13.01 11.38 -6.38
N PRO A 149 12.06 12.34 -6.40
CA PRO A 149 10.71 12.14 -5.85
C PRO A 149 9.95 10.97 -6.49
N VAL A 150 9.98 10.84 -7.82
CA VAL A 150 9.29 9.75 -8.52
C VAL A 150 9.87 8.39 -8.12
N LEU A 151 11.20 8.31 -7.95
CA LEU A 151 11.84 7.08 -7.49
C LEU A 151 11.54 6.79 -6.01
N HIS A 152 11.46 7.82 -5.15
CA HIS A 152 11.12 7.67 -3.74
C HIS A 152 9.68 7.20 -3.48
N LEU A 153 8.76 7.47 -4.41
CA LEU A 153 7.37 7.03 -4.31
C LEU A 153 7.14 5.63 -4.89
N ASN A 154 8.05 5.13 -5.72
CA ASN A 154 7.87 3.86 -6.41
C ASN A 154 8.17 2.66 -5.49
N PRO A 155 7.17 1.81 -5.18
CA PRO A 155 7.33 0.71 -4.22
C PRO A 155 8.28 -0.40 -4.73
N LEU A 156 8.49 -0.55 -6.04
CA LEU A 156 9.41 -1.55 -6.59
C LEU A 156 10.87 -1.21 -6.28
N ILE A 157 11.18 0.08 -6.23
CA ILE A 157 12.55 0.59 -6.08
C ILE A 157 13.13 0.25 -4.71
N ALA A 158 12.31 0.17 -3.65
CA ALA A 158 12.78 -0.23 -2.33
C ALA A 158 13.30 -1.67 -2.33
N VAL A 159 12.60 -2.57 -3.03
CA VAL A 159 13.03 -3.96 -3.17
C VAL A 159 14.30 -4.05 -4.02
N CYS A 160 14.43 -3.25 -5.09
CA CYS A 160 15.69 -3.14 -5.83
C CYS A 160 16.85 -2.69 -4.95
N GLY A 161 16.63 -1.64 -4.15
CA GLY A 161 17.64 -1.09 -3.25
C GLY A 161 18.09 -2.05 -2.15
N ILE A 162 17.20 -2.96 -1.71
CA ILE A 162 17.56 -4.03 -0.78
C ILE A 162 18.52 -5.03 -1.46
N PHE A 163 18.25 -5.44 -2.69
CA PHE A 163 19.08 -6.38 -3.44
C PHE A 163 20.21 -5.71 -4.22
N GLU A 164 21.05 -4.92 -3.54
CA GLU A 164 22.29 -4.30 -4.06
C GLU A 164 22.79 -4.97 -5.36
N GLY A 165 22.58 -4.32 -6.52
CA GLY A 165 22.90 -4.86 -7.85
C GLY A 165 21.70 -5.23 -8.73
N MET A 166 20.46 -5.23 -8.23
CA MET A 166 19.25 -5.34 -9.08
C MET A 166 18.81 -3.98 -9.63
N ASP A 167 19.51 -3.53 -10.68
CA ASP A 167 19.17 -2.29 -11.38
C ASP A 167 18.09 -2.56 -12.46
N ILE A 168 16.81 -2.33 -12.14
CA ILE A 168 15.70 -2.47 -13.11
C ILE A 168 15.92 -1.54 -14.31
N PHE A 169 16.35 -0.29 -14.07
CA PHE A 169 16.46 0.72 -15.12
C PHE A 169 17.70 0.57 -15.99
N ARG A 170 18.70 -0.24 -15.61
CA ARG A 170 19.90 -0.49 -16.43
C ARG A 170 19.74 -1.63 -17.44
N LYS A 171 18.57 -2.26 -17.52
CA LYS A 171 18.29 -3.22 -18.59
C LYS A 171 18.09 -2.48 -19.92
N PRO A 172 18.67 -2.95 -21.03
CA PRO A 172 18.69 -2.24 -22.31
C PRO A 172 17.29 -1.86 -22.82
N VAL A 173 16.28 -2.71 -22.58
CA VAL A 173 14.89 -2.42 -22.98
C VAL A 173 14.25 -1.30 -22.16
N LEU A 174 14.61 -1.17 -20.88
CA LEU A 174 14.08 -0.14 -19.98
C LEU A 174 14.87 1.18 -20.08
N TYR A 175 16.09 1.11 -20.60
CA TYR A 175 16.95 2.27 -20.90
C TYR A 175 16.32 3.18 -21.94
N GLU A 176 15.74 2.61 -23.00
CA GLU A 176 15.08 3.38 -24.06
C GLU A 176 13.73 3.97 -23.63
N LEU A 177 13.09 3.37 -22.63
CA LEU A 177 11.74 3.72 -22.20
C LEU A 177 11.70 4.77 -21.08
N THR A 178 12.79 4.96 -20.35
CA THR A 178 12.83 5.86 -19.18
C THR A 178 13.97 6.87 -19.29
N PRO A 179 13.72 8.18 -19.07
CA PRO A 179 14.79 9.19 -19.09
C PRO A 179 15.68 9.07 -17.85
N VAL A 180 15.31 8.25 -16.85
CA VAL A 180 16.01 8.15 -15.56
C VAL A 180 17.49 7.82 -15.72
N THR A 181 17.88 7.06 -16.75
CA THR A 181 19.27 6.65 -16.97
C THR A 181 20.12 7.64 -17.77
N SER A 182 19.53 8.65 -18.41
CA SER A 182 20.29 9.73 -19.07
C SER A 182 20.76 10.81 -18.08
N TYR A 183 20.20 10.79 -16.87
CA TYR A 183 20.52 11.69 -15.77
C TYR A 183 21.37 10.99 -14.70
N ASP A 184 22.08 11.77 -13.90
CA ASP A 184 22.89 11.23 -12.79
C ASP A 184 21.93 10.73 -11.70
N TYR A 185 21.61 9.44 -11.77
CA TYR A 185 20.66 8.77 -10.89
C TYR A 185 21.37 7.68 -10.08
N ARG A 186 21.10 7.70 -8.78
CA ARG A 186 21.43 6.63 -7.86
C ARG A 186 20.14 6.12 -7.25
N TYR A 187 20.06 4.81 -7.06
CA TYR A 187 18.99 4.25 -6.25
C TYR A 187 18.95 4.97 -4.90
N PRO A 188 17.76 5.34 -4.42
CA PRO A 188 17.63 6.06 -3.17
C PRO A 188 18.19 5.20 -2.04
N ASN A 189 19.34 5.65 -1.53
CA ASN A 189 19.96 5.11 -0.35
C ASN A 189 19.81 6.20 0.72
N PRO A 190 18.89 6.03 1.68
CA PRO A 190 18.41 4.75 2.20
C PRO A 190 17.06 4.23 1.64
N TRP A 191 16.96 2.90 1.46
CA TRP A 191 15.74 2.20 0.99
C TRP A 191 14.52 2.40 1.90
N TYR A 192 14.72 2.63 3.20
CA TYR A 192 13.64 2.82 4.17
C TYR A 192 12.87 4.13 3.93
N LEU A 193 13.43 5.09 3.19
CA LEU A 193 12.76 6.35 2.86
C LEU A 193 11.51 6.11 2.01
N ILE A 194 11.54 5.10 1.13
CA ILE A 194 10.37 4.68 0.35
C ILE A 194 9.30 4.10 1.29
N GLY A 195 9.71 3.27 2.26
CA GLY A 195 8.80 2.76 3.29
C GLY A 195 8.10 3.87 4.09
N MET A 196 8.83 4.96 4.40
CA MET A 196 8.25 6.12 5.09
C MET A 196 7.19 6.84 4.25
N TRP A 197 7.41 7.02 2.94
CA TRP A 197 6.39 7.57 2.05
C TRP A 197 5.14 6.68 1.97
N GLN A 198 5.34 5.37 1.93
CA GLN A 198 4.25 4.40 1.87
C GLN A 198 3.43 4.41 3.17
N LEU A 199 4.09 4.54 4.33
CA LEU A 199 3.43 4.79 5.60
C LEU A 199 2.69 6.14 5.63
N ALA A 200 3.26 7.20 5.04
CA ALA A 200 2.61 8.50 4.97
C ALA A 200 1.31 8.43 4.14
N ILE A 201 1.36 7.82 2.94
CA ILE A 201 0.18 7.62 2.08
C ILE A 201 -0.87 6.79 2.82
N GLY A 202 -0.47 5.63 3.36
CA GLY A 202 -1.37 4.75 4.11
C GLY A 202 -1.97 5.43 5.34
N GLY A 203 -1.15 6.18 6.09
CA GLY A 203 -1.57 6.93 7.27
C GLY A 203 -2.58 8.02 6.93
N CYS A 204 -2.36 8.79 5.87
CA CYS A 204 -3.32 9.79 5.39
C CYS A 204 -4.65 9.14 5.00
N CYS A 205 -4.64 8.04 4.25
CA CYS A 205 -5.84 7.31 3.88
C CYS A 205 -6.57 6.73 5.10
N PHE A 206 -5.84 6.14 6.06
CA PHE A 206 -6.40 5.61 7.28
C PHE A 206 -7.07 6.70 8.14
N LEU A 207 -6.43 7.86 8.31
CA LEU A 207 -7.02 9.00 9.02
C LEU A 207 -8.27 9.52 8.32
N GLY A 208 -8.25 9.57 6.98
CA GLY A 208 -9.44 9.90 6.18
C GLY A 208 -10.58 8.91 6.42
N ALA A 209 -10.29 7.61 6.38
CA ALA A 209 -11.26 6.55 6.65
C ALA A 209 -11.81 6.61 8.08
N TRP A 210 -10.96 6.87 9.07
CA TRP A 210 -11.38 7.06 10.47
C TRP A 210 -12.39 8.20 10.56
N ARG A 211 -12.07 9.38 10.00
CA ARG A 211 -12.99 10.53 10.04
C ARG A 211 -14.35 10.21 9.41
N MET A 212 -14.37 9.50 8.28
CA MET A 212 -15.61 9.07 7.62
C MET A 212 -16.39 8.06 8.46
N TYR A 213 -15.71 7.11 9.11
CA TYR A 213 -16.32 6.13 10.00
C TYR A 213 -16.98 6.79 11.22
N GLY A 214 -16.30 7.75 11.85
CA GLY A 214 -16.85 8.53 12.97
C GLY A 214 -18.07 9.35 12.59
N SER A 215 -18.06 10.00 11.42
CA SER A 215 -19.19 10.81 10.94
C SER A 215 -20.44 9.97 10.64
N ARG A 216 -20.29 8.76 10.06
CA ARG A 216 -21.44 7.89 9.73
C ARG A 216 -22.16 7.32 10.94
N ARG A 217 -21.45 7.12 12.06
CA ARG A 217 -22.06 6.67 13.33
C ARG A 217 -22.82 7.75 14.07
N SER A 218 -22.61 9.02 13.74
CA SER A 218 -23.31 10.16 14.35
C SER A 218 -24.67 10.44 13.72
N ILE A 219 -24.95 9.88 12.53
CA ILE A 219 -26.17 10.14 11.75
C ILE A 219 -27.16 8.95 11.84
N ALA A 220 -26.70 7.79 12.29
CA ALA A 220 -27.52 6.60 12.53
C ALA A 220 -27.90 6.52 14.01
#